data_AF-A0A368GUV9-F1
#
_entry.id   AF-A0A368GUV9-F1
#
_cell.length_a   1.000
_cell.length_b   1.000
_cell.length_c   1.000
_cell.angle_alpha   90.00
_cell.angle_beta   90.00
_cell.angle_gamma   90.00
#
_symmetry.space_group_name_H-M   'P 1'
#
loop_
_entity.id
_entity.type
_entity.pdbx_description
1 polymer ?
#
loop_
_entity_poly.entity_id
_entity_poly.type
_entity_poly.pdbx_seq_one_letter_code
_entity_poly.pdbx_strand_id
1 'polypeptide(L)'
;MIFPPNDLIGRLPALRNPPVNSDHAAFEPCNKFLDYLGNMWFNGPFKDMWCKWNVEEIRITKAAEAYHKKLRGMLSRRTNPPFDELLECLHALNTEALGKLLFLKNVNFSKPLRRRDRTRRQKKLSRRWQTSRLSMKEALKYQPKR
;
A
#
# COMPACT_ATOMS: atom_id res chain seq x y z
N MET A 1 -7.77 -4.54 0.53
CA MET A 1 -7.25 -5.21 -0.69
C MET A 1 -5.77 -5.56 -0.47
N ILE A 2 -5.31 -6.74 -0.87
CA ILE A 2 -3.96 -7.24 -0.58
C ILE A 2 -3.29 -7.53 -1.94
N PHE A 3 -2.31 -6.71 -2.34
CA PHE A 3 -1.61 -6.92 -3.60
C PHE A 3 -0.42 -7.87 -3.46
N PRO A 4 -0.10 -8.63 -4.53
CA PRO A 4 1.06 -9.50 -4.57
C PRO A 4 2.36 -8.67 -4.68
N PRO A 5 3.50 -9.24 -4.25
CA PRO A 5 4.84 -8.70 -4.49
C PRO A 5 5.06 -8.25 -5.95
N ASN A 6 5.89 -7.22 -6.18
CA ASN A 6 6.12 -6.62 -7.51
C ASN A 6 6.59 -7.64 -8.56
N ASP A 7 7.41 -8.60 -8.16
CA ASP A 7 7.89 -9.73 -8.97
C ASP A 7 6.78 -10.71 -9.38
N LEU A 8 5.63 -10.69 -8.69
CA LEU A 8 4.44 -11.47 -9.03
C LEU A 8 3.37 -10.69 -9.80
N ILE A 9 3.38 -9.36 -9.74
CA ILE A 9 2.44 -8.52 -10.50
C ILE A 9 2.57 -8.82 -12.00
N GLY A 10 3.81 -9.01 -12.49
CA GLY A 10 4.05 -9.37 -13.89
C GLY A 10 3.54 -10.75 -14.31
N ARG A 11 3.17 -11.62 -13.35
CA ARG A 11 2.66 -12.97 -13.61
C ARG A 11 1.13 -13.07 -13.57
N LEU A 12 0.43 -11.95 -13.38
CA LEU A 12 -1.02 -11.90 -13.30
C LEU A 12 -1.59 -11.22 -14.53
N PRO A 13 -2.02 -12.00 -15.55
CA PRO A 13 -2.60 -11.44 -16.78
C PRO A 13 -3.82 -10.56 -16.50
N ALA A 14 -4.62 -10.90 -15.50
CA ALA A 14 -5.82 -10.16 -15.10
C ALA A 14 -5.54 -8.75 -14.55
N LEU A 15 -4.28 -8.42 -14.22
CA LEU A 15 -3.86 -7.07 -13.83
C LEU A 15 -3.31 -6.25 -15.00
N ARG A 16 -3.21 -6.85 -16.19
CA ARG A 16 -2.73 -6.21 -17.42
C ARG A 16 -3.80 -6.14 -18.50
N ASN A 17 -4.64 -7.17 -18.56
CA ASN A 17 -5.68 -7.30 -19.57
C ASN A 17 -7.05 -7.47 -18.88
N PRO A 18 -8.12 -6.89 -19.44
CA PRO A 18 -9.48 -7.17 -19.00
C PRO A 18 -9.75 -8.67 -19.01
N PRO A 19 -10.43 -9.22 -18.00
CA PRO A 19 -10.78 -10.64 -17.95
C PRO A 19 -11.94 -11.00 -18.92
N VAL A 20 -12.47 -10.02 -19.65
CA VAL A 20 -13.62 -10.16 -20.54
C VAL A 20 -13.25 -9.74 -21.96
N ASN A 21 -13.99 -10.24 -22.95
CA ASN A 21 -13.81 -9.86 -24.35
C ASN A 21 -14.28 -8.42 -24.61
N SER A 22 -13.82 -7.84 -25.72
CA SER A 22 -14.14 -6.46 -26.16
C SER A 22 -15.64 -6.17 -26.23
N ASP A 23 -16.42 -7.18 -26.60
CA ASP A 23 -17.84 -7.02 -26.88
C ASP A 23 -18.70 -7.03 -25.60
N HIS A 24 -18.10 -7.35 -24.45
CA HIS A 24 -18.79 -7.41 -23.17
C HIS A 24 -18.94 -6.00 -22.57
N ALA A 25 -20.13 -5.66 -22.06
CA ALA A 25 -20.41 -4.34 -21.48
C ALA A 25 -19.44 -3.92 -20.35
N ALA A 26 -18.85 -4.89 -19.65
CA ALA A 26 -17.86 -4.66 -18.60
C ALA A 26 -16.42 -4.39 -19.11
N PHE A 27 -16.13 -4.55 -20.41
CA PHE A 27 -14.80 -4.39 -20.98
C PHE A 27 -14.24 -2.98 -20.75
N GLU A 28 -15.00 -1.96 -21.11
CA GLU A 28 -14.62 -0.55 -20.94
C GLU A 28 -14.40 -0.16 -19.46
N PRO A 29 -15.32 -0.46 -18.52
CA PRO A 29 -15.06 -0.28 -17.10
C PRO A 29 -13.80 -0.99 -16.59
N CYS A 30 -13.54 -2.22 -17.06
CA CYS A 30 -12.34 -2.96 -16.70
C CYS A 30 -11.08 -2.27 -17.22
N ASN A 31 -11.06 -1.79 -18.47
CA ASN A 31 -9.93 -1.03 -19.02
C ASN A 31 -9.66 0.24 -18.21
N LYS A 32 -10.69 1.05 -17.93
CA LYS A 32 -10.54 2.27 -17.12
C LYS A 32 -9.98 1.98 -15.73
N PHE A 33 -10.41 0.90 -15.11
CA PHE A 33 -9.86 0.46 -13.84
C PHE A 33 -8.40 0.03 -13.96
N LEU A 34 -8.05 -0.76 -14.97
CA LEU A 34 -6.68 -1.22 -15.20
C LEU A 34 -5.74 -0.06 -15.52
N ASP A 35 -6.19 0.93 -16.28
CA ASP A 35 -5.46 2.17 -16.54
C ASP A 35 -5.22 2.96 -15.27
N TYR A 36 -6.25 3.16 -14.45
CA TYR A 36 -6.09 3.80 -13.13
C TYR A 36 -5.11 3.02 -12.25
N LEU A 37 -5.25 1.69 -12.21
CA LEU A 37 -4.40 0.82 -11.42
C LEU A 37 -2.94 0.90 -11.88
N GLY A 38 -2.70 0.84 -13.19
CA GLY A 38 -1.37 0.97 -13.78
C GLY A 38 -0.75 2.34 -13.50
N ASN A 39 -1.48 3.40 -13.84
CA ASN A 39 -0.97 4.77 -13.83
C ASN A 39 -0.81 5.35 -12.44
N MET A 40 -1.62 4.94 -11.46
CA MET A 40 -1.53 5.45 -10.09
C MET A 40 -0.74 4.52 -9.18
N TRP A 41 -0.98 3.20 -9.28
CA TRP A 41 -0.53 2.23 -8.28
C TRP A 41 0.66 1.38 -8.69
N PHE A 42 0.92 1.17 -9.98
CA PHE A 42 2.07 0.38 -10.43
C PHE A 42 3.21 1.22 -11.00
N ASN A 43 2.89 2.31 -11.69
CA ASN A 43 3.87 3.20 -12.33
C ASN A 43 3.79 4.64 -11.81
N GLY A 44 2.80 4.93 -10.99
CA GLY A 44 2.48 6.28 -10.53
C GLY A 44 3.04 6.64 -9.16
N PRO A 45 2.49 7.71 -8.55
CA PRO A 45 2.95 8.22 -7.26
C PRO A 45 2.81 7.22 -6.11
N PHE A 46 2.02 6.15 -6.28
CA PHE A 46 1.77 5.16 -5.24
C PHE A 46 2.49 3.82 -5.44
N LYS A 47 3.36 3.69 -6.47
CA LYS A 47 4.09 2.47 -6.85
C LYS A 47 4.75 1.74 -5.68
N ASP A 48 5.45 2.48 -4.82
CA ASP A 48 6.19 1.90 -3.69
C ASP A 48 5.41 1.96 -2.37
N MET A 49 4.23 2.59 -2.38
CA MET A 49 3.42 2.80 -1.18
C MET A 49 2.65 1.55 -0.74
N TRP A 50 2.40 0.62 -1.66
CA TRP A 50 1.34 -0.38 -1.51
C TRP A 50 1.80 -1.83 -1.34
N CYS A 51 3.10 -2.09 -1.15
CA CYS A 51 3.55 -3.42 -0.80
C CYS A 51 3.42 -3.64 0.73
N LYS A 52 2.27 -4.18 1.16
CA LYS A 52 2.00 -4.64 2.56
C LYS A 52 3.04 -5.64 3.07
N TRP A 53 3.92 -6.14 2.21
CA TRP A 53 4.97 -7.09 2.56
C TRP A 53 6.37 -6.55 2.28
N ASN A 54 6.48 -5.33 1.77
CA ASN A 54 7.78 -4.72 1.57
C ASN A 54 8.48 -4.66 2.92
N VAL A 55 9.77 -4.98 2.90
CA VAL A 55 10.64 -4.99 4.08
C VAL A 55 11.06 -3.57 4.45
N GLU A 56 10.52 -2.58 3.74
CA GLU A 56 10.70 -1.17 4.03
C GLU A 56 9.90 -0.73 5.27
N GLU A 57 10.49 0.23 5.97
CA GLU A 57 10.10 0.66 7.30
C GLU A 57 8.88 1.57 7.29
N ILE A 58 8.82 2.45 6.30
CA ILE A 58 7.80 3.48 6.19
C ILE A 58 6.65 2.92 5.34
N ARG A 59 5.52 2.67 6.00
CA ARG A 59 4.25 2.43 5.32
C ARG A 59 3.38 3.63 5.56
N ILE A 60 2.78 4.15 4.49
CA ILE A 60 1.90 5.31 4.61
C ILE A 60 0.67 4.99 5.45
N THR A 61 0.22 3.73 5.49
CA THR A 61 -0.84 3.31 6.43
C THR A 61 -0.40 3.43 7.89
N LYS A 62 0.84 3.05 8.23
CA LYS A 62 1.37 3.25 9.58
C LYS A 62 1.57 4.72 9.91
N ALA A 63 2.02 5.51 8.94
CA ALA A 63 2.19 6.94 9.11
C ALA A 63 0.83 7.63 9.33
N ALA A 64 -0.19 7.27 8.54
CA ALA A 64 -1.56 7.74 8.69
C ALA A 64 -2.18 7.29 10.02
N GLU A 65 -2.05 6.02 10.39
CA GLU A 65 -2.51 5.51 11.70
C GLU A 65 -1.84 6.24 12.87
N ALA A 66 -0.52 6.46 12.79
CA ALA A 66 0.23 7.20 13.80
C ALA A 66 -0.20 8.67 13.87
N TYR A 67 -0.40 9.31 12.71
CA TYR A 67 -0.91 10.66 12.59
C TYR A 67 -2.30 10.79 13.23
N HIS A 68 -3.25 9.94 12.84
CA HIS A 68 -4.60 9.94 13.41
C HIS A 68 -4.61 9.59 14.90
N LYS A 69 -3.70 8.74 15.37
CA LYS A 69 -3.55 8.45 16.80
C LYS A 69 -3.07 9.69 17.56
N LYS A 70 -2.10 10.42 17.01
CA LYS A 70 -1.57 11.64 17.62
C LYS A 70 -2.60 12.77 17.62
N LEU A 71 -3.29 12.97 16.50
CA LEU A 71 -4.40 13.93 16.38
C LEU A 71 -5.51 13.63 17.41
N ARG A 72 -5.91 12.35 17.54
CA ARG A 72 -6.85 11.93 18.60
C ARG A 72 -6.34 12.19 20.01
N GLY A 73 -5.03 12.05 20.25
CA GLY A 73 -4.42 12.39 21.53
C GLY A 73 -4.51 13.88 21.85
N MET A 74 -4.17 14.73 20.88
CA MET A 74 -4.19 16.19 21.03
C MET A 74 -5.60 16.74 21.24
N LEU A 75 -6.60 16.12 20.60
CA LEU A 75 -8.00 16.52 20.73
C LEU A 75 -8.73 15.87 21.92
N SER A 76 -8.01 15.26 22.87
CA SER A 76 -8.58 14.55 24.02
C SER A 76 -9.60 13.47 23.63
N ARG A 77 -9.40 12.84 22.47
CA ARG A 77 -10.29 11.82 21.86
C ARG A 77 -11.70 12.33 21.52
N ARG A 78 -11.92 13.65 21.46
CA ARG A 78 -13.19 14.23 21.01
C ARG A 78 -13.40 13.95 19.53
N THR A 79 -14.60 13.52 19.17
CA THR A 79 -14.99 13.28 17.78
C THR A 79 -15.18 14.58 17.01
N ASN A 80 -15.77 15.60 17.66
CA ASN A 80 -16.08 16.90 17.09
C ASN A 80 -15.49 18.02 17.98
N PRO A 81 -14.17 18.30 17.89
CA PRO A 81 -13.59 19.46 18.56
C PRO A 81 -14.06 20.77 17.91
N PRO A 82 -13.97 21.91 18.61
CA PRO A 82 -14.08 23.23 18.00
C PRO A 82 -13.11 23.38 16.83
N PHE A 83 -13.51 24.13 15.81
CA PHE A 83 -12.73 24.27 14.58
C PHE A 83 -11.35 24.90 14.83
N ASP A 84 -11.29 25.91 15.69
CA ASP A 84 -10.04 26.60 16.01
C ASP A 84 -9.02 25.67 16.68
N GLU A 85 -9.46 24.85 17.64
CA GLU A 85 -8.62 23.84 18.30
C GLU A 85 -8.12 22.77 17.31
N LEU A 86 -8.98 22.35 16.37
CA LEU A 86 -8.58 21.43 15.31
C LEU A 86 -7.50 22.05 14.43
N LEU A 87 -7.69 23.31 14.02
CA LEU A 87 -6.78 24.02 13.15
C LEU A 87 -5.41 24.21 13.81
N GLU A 88 -5.37 24.63 15.08
CA GLU A 88 -4.14 24.74 15.87
C GLU A 88 -3.41 23.39 15.97
N CYS A 89 -4.14 22.30 16.24
CA CYS A 89 -3.56 20.96 16.31
C CYS A 89 -2.95 20.53 14.96
N LEU A 90 -3.64 20.81 13.85
CA LEU A 90 -3.15 20.50 12.50
C LEU A 90 -1.88 21.30 12.16
N HIS A 91 -1.85 22.60 12.49
CA HIS A 91 -0.65 23.42 12.31
C HIS A 91 0.53 22.91 13.12
N ALA A 92 0.34 22.60 14.41
CA ALA A 92 1.38 22.05 15.25
C ALA A 92 1.94 20.72 14.70
N LEU A 93 1.07 19.82 14.22
CA LEU A 93 1.47 18.56 13.59
C LEU A 93 2.26 18.78 12.30
N ASN A 94 1.84 19.73 11.46
CA ASN A 94 2.53 20.06 10.22
C ASN A 94 3.93 20.63 10.48
N THR A 95 4.06 21.55 11.43
CA THR A 95 5.36 22.12 11.82
C THR A 95 6.33 21.05 12.30
N GLU A 96 5.90 20.13 13.15
CA GLU A 96 6.74 19.01 13.61
C GLU A 96 7.11 18.05 12.46
N ALA A 97 6.16 17.75 11.57
CA ALA A 97 6.41 16.90 10.41
C ALA A 97 7.43 17.52 9.46
N LEU A 98 7.33 18.83 9.19
CA LEU A 98 8.29 19.58 8.38
C LEU A 98 9.68 19.59 9.02
N GLY A 99 9.77 19.82 10.33
CA GLY A 99 11.05 19.75 11.05
C GLY A 99 11.72 18.37 10.94
N LYS A 100 10.93 17.30 11.11
CA LYS A 100 11.43 15.92 10.91
C LYS A 100 11.84 15.65 9.47
N LEU A 101 11.09 16.14 8.49
CA LEU A 101 11.42 15.98 7.08
C LEU A 101 12.74 16.67 6.73
N LEU A 102 12.94 17.90 7.19
CA LEU A 102 14.18 18.65 7.02
C LEU A 102 15.37 17.90 7.64
N PHE A 103 15.21 17.41 8.86
CA PHE A 103 16.21 16.58 9.52
C PHE A 103 16.54 15.31 8.72
N LEU A 104 15.52 14.57 8.26
CA LEU A 104 15.73 13.33 7.51
C LEU A 104 16.39 13.57 6.14
N LYS A 105 16.03 14.66 5.45
CA LYS A 105 16.68 15.08 4.20
C LYS A 105 18.17 15.38 4.39
N ASN A 106 18.53 15.98 5.53
CA ASN A 106 19.93 16.35 5.81
C ASN A 106 20.80 15.16 6.26
N VAL A 107 20.21 14.07 6.75
CA VAL A 107 20.96 12.95 7.35
C VAL A 107 20.96 11.69 6.47
N ASN A 108 20.33 11.69 5.29
CA ASN A 108 20.17 10.50 4.43
C ASN A 108 19.75 9.25 5.25
N PHE A 109 18.83 9.46 6.19
CA PHE A 109 18.53 8.46 7.21
C PHE A 109 17.62 7.37 6.64
N SER A 110 18.18 6.22 6.28
CA SER A 110 17.41 4.98 6.12
C SER A 110 17.54 4.15 7.40
N LYS A 111 16.49 4.12 8.23
CA LYS A 111 16.47 3.21 9.39
C LYS A 111 16.16 1.79 8.86
N PRO A 112 17.07 0.83 9.03
CA PRO A 112 16.77 -0.54 8.66
C PRO A 112 15.72 -1.11 9.62
N LEU A 113 14.77 -1.88 9.07
CA LEU A 113 13.76 -2.57 9.86
C LEU A 113 14.42 -3.40 10.99
N ARG A 114 13.91 -3.30 12.23
CA ARG A 114 14.40 -4.10 13.35
C ARG A 114 14.44 -5.59 12.97
N ARG A 115 15.55 -6.27 13.27
CA ARG A 115 15.82 -7.66 12.84
C ARG A 115 14.63 -8.62 13.06
N ARG A 116 13.97 -8.55 14.23
CA ARG A 116 12.77 -9.38 14.53
C ARG A 116 11.64 -9.20 13.51
N ASP A 117 11.41 -7.95 13.12
CA ASP A 117 10.30 -7.57 12.25
C ASP A 117 10.61 -7.94 10.80
N ARG A 118 11.88 -7.83 10.41
CA ARG A 118 12.38 -8.32 9.13
C ARG A 118 12.15 -9.84 9.03
N THR A 119 12.62 -10.62 10.00
CA THR A 119 12.44 -12.08 10.03
C THR A 119 10.96 -12.50 10.04
N ARG A 120 10.11 -11.83 10.83
CA ARG A 120 8.67 -12.10 10.86
C ARG A 120 8.01 -11.86 9.49
N ARG A 121 8.37 -10.76 8.81
CA ARG A 121 7.84 -10.45 7.46
C ARG A 121 8.35 -11.46 6.43
N GLN A 122 9.62 -11.84 6.48
CA GLN A 122 10.23 -12.81 5.58
C GLN A 122 9.61 -14.21 5.74
N LYS A 123 9.33 -14.64 6.98
CA LYS A 123 8.61 -15.89 7.27
C LYS A 123 7.16 -15.87 6.76
N LYS A 124 6.44 -14.75 6.93
CA LYS A 124 5.08 -14.59 6.39
C LYS A 124 5.07 -14.57 4.86
N LEU A 125 6.04 -13.89 4.24
CA LEU A 125 6.26 -13.94 2.81
C LEU A 125 6.44 -15.39 2.38
N SER A 126 7.46 -16.09 2.90
CA SER A 126 7.77 -17.49 2.51
C SER A 126 6.56 -18.43 2.60
N ARG A 127 5.80 -18.39 3.69
CA ARG A 127 4.59 -19.21 3.85
C ARG A 127 3.51 -18.87 2.81
N ARG A 128 3.26 -17.58 2.59
CA ARG A 128 2.20 -17.16 1.67
C ARG A 128 2.60 -17.28 0.20
N TRP A 129 3.90 -17.20 -0.10
CA TRP A 129 4.48 -17.59 -1.39
C TRP A 129 4.12 -19.04 -1.74
N GLN A 130 4.25 -19.96 -0.79
CA GLN A 130 3.87 -21.36 -0.98
C GLN A 130 2.35 -21.49 -1.22
N THR A 131 1.52 -20.81 -0.43
CA THR A 131 0.06 -20.88 -0.55
C THR A 131 -0.46 -20.27 -1.86
N SER A 132 0.05 -19.10 -2.25
CA SER A 132 -0.35 -18.42 -3.49
C SER A 132 0.14 -19.18 -4.73
N ARG A 133 1.31 -19.82 -4.68
CA ARG A 133 1.81 -20.68 -5.77
C ARG A 133 0.99 -21.96 -5.92
N LEU A 134 0.51 -22.53 -4.83
CA LEU A 134 -0.42 -23.68 -4.86
C LEU A 134 -1.77 -23.28 -5.44
N SER A 135 -2.36 -22.19 -4.94
CA SER A 135 -3.65 -21.65 -5.42
C SER A 135 -3.59 -21.22 -6.90
N MET A 136 -2.47 -20.65 -7.38
CA MET A 136 -2.29 -20.32 -8.80
C MET A 136 -2.15 -21.56 -9.68
N LYS A 137 -1.46 -22.61 -9.21
CA LYS A 137 -1.38 -23.89 -9.93
C LYS A 137 -2.75 -24.56 -10.04
N GLU A 138 -3.55 -24.48 -8.98
CA GLU A 138 -4.93 -24.94 -8.99
C GLU A 138 -5.79 -24.10 -9.95
N ALA A 139 -5.70 -22.78 -9.92
CA ALA A 139 -6.43 -21.90 -10.83
C ALA A 139 -6.06 -22.15 -12.31
N LEU A 140 -4.79 -22.43 -12.62
CA LEU A 140 -4.33 -22.80 -13.96
C LEU A 140 -4.83 -24.18 -14.41
N LYS A 141 -5.13 -25.09 -13.49
CA LYS A 141 -5.71 -26.42 -13.79
C LYS A 141 -7.16 -26.32 -14.29
N TYR A 142 -7.87 -25.25 -13.92
CA TYR A 142 -9.26 -24.99 -14.30
C TYR A 142 -9.43 -23.93 -15.40
N GLN A 143 -8.34 -23.47 -16.02
CA GLN A 143 -8.46 -22.62 -17.22
C GLN A 143 -8.88 -23.49 -18.41
N PRO A 144 -9.99 -23.19 -19.10
CA PRO A 144 -10.37 -23.91 -20.30
C PRO A 144 -9.24 -23.76 -21.34
N LYS A 145 -8.79 -24.89 -21.90
CA LYS A 145 -7.86 -24.89 -23.02
C LYS A 145 -8.54 -24.15 -24.18
N ARG A 146 -7.93 -23.04 -24.61
CA ARG A 146 -8.27 -22.37 -25.86
C ARG A 146 -7.88 -23.27 -27.03
#